data_AF-A0A7S1TNW6-F1
#
_entry.id   AF-A0A7S1TNW6-F1
#
_cell.length_a   1.000
_cell.length_b   1.000
_cell.length_c   1.000
_cell.angle_alpha   90.00
_cell.angle_beta   90.00
_cell.angle_gamma   90.00
#
_symmetry.space_group_name_H-M   'P 1'
#
loop_
_entity.id
_entity.type
_entity.pdbx_description
1 polymer ?
#
loop_
_entity_poly.entity_id
_entity_poly.type
_entity_poly.pdbx_seq_one_letter_code
_entity_poly.pdbx_strand_id
1 'polypeptide(L)'
;MSGCLDCLAAATSSPAPWAHTLRGVGMVAGAVVAELEVFGALSKAQLVPAVLSRKLTHIFCGVGTALLLATFPAQFWPARLAVSSVLFAFMGVFAWIAEMKQEDYALLPGFVRGKVDRMVVNMCRSGSRRELATGTWYYSYIISLAIVLFWTSPVNAVVFGSLFVGDGLADPIGRTLGGLFKRPGDDLGPLQYRVLGFGTKSLPGSLGFFLTSYFSSLAFARFYQSQ
;
A
#
# COMPACT_ATOMS: atom_id res chain seq x y z
N MET A 1 20.59 7.97 -42.96
CA MET A 1 20.69 8.68 -41.66
C MET A 1 19.43 9.51 -41.31
N SER A 2 18.37 9.52 -42.13
CA SER A 2 17.10 10.22 -41.82
C SER A 2 16.26 9.51 -40.74
N GLY A 3 16.15 8.16 -40.80
CA GLY A 3 15.20 7.43 -39.95
C GLY A 3 15.53 7.36 -38.45
N CYS A 4 16.75 7.70 -38.02
CA CYS A 4 17.09 7.71 -36.59
C CYS A 4 16.62 9.01 -35.90
N LEU A 5 16.61 10.12 -36.64
CA LEU A 5 16.10 11.41 -36.16
C LEU A 5 14.56 11.40 -36.10
N ASP A 6 13.90 10.71 -37.02
CA ASP A 6 12.44 10.56 -37.03
C ASP A 6 11.94 9.71 -35.85
N CYS A 7 12.69 8.69 -35.41
CA CYS A 7 12.38 7.93 -34.18
C CYS A 7 12.57 8.74 -32.89
N LEU A 8 13.59 9.60 -32.83
CA LEU A 8 13.81 10.52 -31.71
C LEU A 8 12.76 11.63 -31.67
N ALA A 9 12.27 12.08 -32.83
CA ALA A 9 11.19 13.05 -32.96
C ALA A 9 9.79 12.43 -32.72
N ALA A 10 9.61 11.13 -32.98
CA ALA A 10 8.38 10.42 -32.63
C ALA A 10 8.28 10.12 -31.12
N ALA A 11 9.42 9.95 -30.43
CA ALA A 11 9.48 9.75 -28.98
C ALA A 11 9.07 10.99 -28.16
N THR A 12 9.00 12.18 -28.79
CA THR A 12 8.58 13.44 -28.15
C THR A 12 7.09 13.76 -28.36
N SER A 13 6.31 12.86 -28.95
CA SER A 13 4.96 13.16 -29.47
C SER A 13 3.78 13.03 -28.48
N SER A 14 4.00 12.99 -27.16
CA SER A 14 2.89 13.21 -26.21
C SER A 14 2.85 14.68 -25.76
N PRO A 15 1.76 15.44 -25.99
CA PRO A 15 1.77 16.91 -25.93
C PRO A 15 1.95 17.54 -24.54
N ALA A 16 2.15 16.79 -23.44
CA ALA A 16 2.83 17.28 -22.23
C ALA A 16 3.03 16.10 -21.24
N PRO A 17 4.20 15.45 -21.20
CA PRO A 17 4.49 14.37 -20.24
C PRO A 17 4.18 14.77 -18.80
N TRP A 18 4.45 16.03 -18.45
CA TRP A 18 4.10 16.63 -17.17
C TRP A 18 2.60 16.69 -16.88
N ALA A 19 1.75 17.01 -17.86
CA ALA A 19 0.31 17.05 -17.63
C ALA A 19 -0.26 15.65 -17.35
N HIS A 20 0.27 14.63 -18.04
CA HIS A 20 -0.06 13.23 -17.75
C HIS A 20 0.45 12.80 -16.37
N THR A 21 1.68 13.16 -16.00
CA THR A 21 2.23 12.90 -14.66
C THR A 21 1.43 13.58 -13.55
N LEU A 22 1.07 14.86 -13.71
CA LEU A 22 0.28 15.60 -12.72
C LEU A 22 -1.11 14.98 -12.54
N ARG A 23 -1.73 14.55 -13.65
CA ARG A 23 -3.00 13.83 -13.61
C ARG A 23 -2.89 12.51 -12.87
N GLY A 24 -1.87 11.71 -13.19
CA GLY A 24 -1.60 10.44 -12.51
C GLY A 24 -1.34 10.64 -11.01
N VAL A 25 -0.56 11.65 -10.63
CA VAL A 25 -0.31 12.02 -9.23
C VAL A 25 -1.63 12.36 -8.53
N GLY A 26 -2.47 13.18 -9.16
CA GLY A 26 -3.80 13.51 -8.63
C GLY A 26 -4.69 12.29 -8.47
N MET A 27 -4.65 11.34 -9.42
CA MET A 27 -5.40 10.08 -9.34
C MET A 27 -4.91 9.20 -8.18
N VAL A 28 -3.59 9.02 -8.02
CA VAL A 28 -3.03 8.24 -6.91
C VAL A 28 -3.37 8.87 -5.57
N ALA A 29 -3.10 10.16 -5.39
CA ALA A 29 -3.40 10.86 -4.15
C ALA A 29 -4.91 10.85 -3.84
N GLY A 30 -5.75 11.10 -4.85
CA GLY A 30 -7.20 11.05 -4.73
C GLY A 30 -7.73 9.67 -4.38
N ALA A 31 -7.21 8.60 -5.01
CA ALA A 31 -7.58 7.22 -4.71
C ALA A 31 -7.23 6.84 -3.27
N VAL A 32 -6.00 7.15 -2.82
CA VAL A 32 -5.56 6.88 -1.45
C VAL A 32 -6.44 7.61 -0.43
N VAL A 33 -6.73 8.90 -0.66
CA VAL A 33 -7.60 9.67 0.24
C VAL A 33 -9.03 9.12 0.23
N ALA A 34 -9.60 8.86 -0.95
CA ALA A 34 -10.96 8.34 -1.07
C ALA A 34 -11.09 6.99 -0.36
N GLU A 35 -10.11 6.11 -0.50
CA GLU A 35 -10.08 4.80 0.12
C GLU A 35 -10.03 4.90 1.66
N LEU A 36 -9.15 5.76 2.19
CA LEU A 36 -9.06 5.99 3.63
C LEU A 36 -10.36 6.56 4.21
N GLU A 37 -11.03 7.44 3.47
CA GLU A 37 -12.31 8.01 3.87
C GLU A 37 -13.42 6.94 3.85
N VAL A 38 -13.48 6.11 2.80
CA VAL A 38 -14.49 5.04 2.66
C VAL A 38 -14.33 4.01 3.78
N PHE A 39 -13.15 3.41 3.92
CA PHE A 39 -12.93 2.40 4.97
C PHE A 39 -12.97 3.01 6.38
N GLY A 40 -12.67 4.31 6.50
CA GLY A 40 -12.75 5.08 7.74
C GLY A 40 -14.17 5.30 8.19
N ALA A 41 -15.03 5.68 7.26
CA ALA A 41 -16.46 5.81 7.48
C ALA A 41 -17.08 4.46 7.83
N LEU A 42 -16.74 3.38 7.10
CA LEU A 42 -17.25 2.03 7.35
C LEU A 42 -16.84 1.49 8.74
N SER A 43 -15.58 1.68 9.11
CA SER A 43 -15.05 1.29 10.42
C SER A 43 -15.71 2.09 11.56
N LYS A 44 -15.83 3.41 11.38
CA LYS A 44 -16.48 4.30 12.36
C LYS A 44 -17.97 4.01 12.53
N ALA A 45 -18.66 3.66 11.45
CA ALA A 45 -20.05 3.23 11.46
C ALA A 45 -20.24 1.81 12.04
N GLN A 46 -19.15 1.15 12.47
CA GLN A 46 -19.16 -0.22 12.99
C GLN A 46 -19.68 -1.28 12.00
N LEU A 47 -19.73 -0.95 10.71
CA LEU A 47 -20.13 -1.88 9.64
C LEU A 47 -19.03 -2.88 9.32
N VAL A 48 -17.76 -2.47 9.50
CA VAL A 48 -16.59 -3.31 9.26
C VAL A 48 -15.68 -3.24 10.49
N PRO A 49 -15.21 -4.38 11.04
CA PRO A 49 -14.25 -4.35 12.15
C PRO A 49 -12.98 -3.59 11.75
N ALA A 50 -12.43 -2.77 12.66
CA ALA A 50 -11.22 -1.96 12.39
C ALA A 50 -10.03 -2.80 11.89
N VAL A 51 -9.90 -4.05 12.37
CA VAL A 51 -8.87 -4.98 11.90
C VAL A 51 -9.05 -5.36 10.42
N LEU A 52 -10.30 -5.56 9.99
CA LEU A 52 -10.61 -5.86 8.59
C LEU A 52 -10.47 -4.61 7.72
N SER A 53 -10.97 -3.46 8.19
CA SER A 53 -10.82 -2.16 7.52
C SER A 53 -9.35 -1.86 7.19
N ARG A 54 -8.44 -2.04 8.15
CA ARG A 54 -7.00 -1.85 7.92
C ARG A 54 -6.42 -2.75 6.83
N LYS A 55 -6.79 -4.04 6.83
CA LYS A 55 -6.27 -4.99 5.84
C LYS A 55 -6.81 -4.71 4.46
N LEU A 56 -8.10 -4.36 4.35
CA LEU A 56 -8.69 -3.94 3.09
C LEU A 56 -7.99 -2.67 2.59
N THR A 57 -7.84 -1.66 3.45
CA THR A 57 -7.12 -0.43 3.09
C THR A 57 -5.67 -0.70 2.64
N HIS A 58 -5.01 -1.67 3.25
CA HIS A 58 -3.66 -2.07 2.82
C HIS A 58 -3.67 -2.69 1.42
N ILE A 59 -4.55 -3.67 1.19
CA ILE A 59 -4.65 -4.38 -0.09
C ILE A 59 -5.10 -3.44 -1.21
N PHE A 60 -6.18 -2.68 -1.00
CA PHE A 60 -6.76 -1.79 -2.02
C PHE A 60 -5.83 -0.63 -2.35
N CYS A 61 -5.15 -0.03 -1.37
CA CYS A 61 -4.18 1.04 -1.61
C CYS A 61 -3.02 0.54 -2.47
N GLY A 62 -2.51 -0.65 -2.17
CA GLY A 62 -1.46 -1.29 -2.94
C GLY A 62 -1.85 -1.64 -4.37
N VAL A 63 -2.98 -2.33 -4.53
CA VAL A 63 -3.50 -2.74 -5.84
C VAL A 63 -3.86 -1.52 -6.67
N GLY A 64 -4.58 -0.55 -6.08
CA GLY A 64 -4.97 0.69 -6.73
C GLY A 64 -3.76 1.49 -7.19
N THR A 65 -2.75 1.64 -6.33
CA THR A 65 -1.49 2.30 -6.70
C THR A 65 -0.81 1.56 -7.84
N ALA A 66 -0.67 0.23 -7.76
CA ALA A 66 -0.06 -0.57 -8.83
C ALA A 66 -0.78 -0.38 -10.18
N LEU A 67 -2.10 -0.44 -10.19
CA LEU A 67 -2.88 -0.23 -11.42
C LEU A 67 -2.73 1.20 -11.96
N LEU A 68 -2.73 2.19 -11.07
CA LEU A 68 -2.57 3.60 -11.45
C LEU A 68 -1.16 3.93 -11.95
N LEU A 69 -0.12 3.16 -11.58
CA LEU A 69 1.22 3.33 -12.16
C LEU A 69 1.22 3.17 -13.69
N ALA A 70 0.31 2.37 -14.26
CA ALA A 70 0.18 2.23 -15.72
C ALA A 70 -0.32 3.50 -16.42
N THR A 71 -0.92 4.45 -15.69
CA THR A 71 -1.40 5.72 -16.26
C THR A 71 -0.28 6.73 -16.53
N PHE A 72 0.93 6.46 -16.01
CA PHE A 72 2.07 7.35 -16.11
C PHE A 72 2.93 7.03 -17.34
N PRO A 73 3.59 8.05 -17.92
CA PRO A 73 4.52 7.85 -19.03
C PRO A 73 5.76 7.03 -18.60
N ALA A 74 5.86 5.79 -19.07
CA ALA A 74 6.91 4.83 -18.65
C ALA A 74 8.35 5.30 -18.95
N GLN A 75 8.54 6.04 -20.04
CA GLN A 75 9.85 6.54 -20.49
C GLN A 75 10.22 7.88 -19.83
N PHE A 76 9.31 8.51 -19.09
CA PHE A 76 9.54 9.81 -18.48
C PHE A 76 10.02 9.64 -17.03
N TRP A 77 11.34 9.64 -16.85
CA TRP A 77 11.98 9.42 -15.55
C TRP A 77 11.45 10.33 -14.40
N PRO A 78 11.08 11.62 -14.61
CA PRO A 78 10.58 12.46 -13.54
C PRO A 78 9.22 12.02 -13.00
N ALA A 79 8.43 11.25 -13.77
CA ALA A 79 7.17 10.66 -13.29
C ALA A 79 7.41 9.75 -12.08
N ARG A 80 8.54 9.04 -12.06
CA ARG A 80 8.92 8.14 -10.95
C ARG A 80 9.11 8.91 -9.66
N LEU A 81 9.85 10.03 -9.74
CA LEU A 81 10.05 10.92 -8.60
C LEU A 81 8.75 11.59 -8.16
N ALA A 82 7.88 11.96 -9.11
CA ALA A 82 6.61 12.60 -8.80
C ALA A 82 5.64 11.66 -8.04
N VAL A 83 5.61 10.36 -8.36
CA VAL A 83 4.80 9.41 -7.57
C VAL A 83 5.43 9.15 -6.21
N SER A 84 6.73 8.90 -6.16
CA SER A 84 7.39 8.64 -4.88
C SER A 84 7.33 9.85 -3.95
N SER A 85 7.36 11.08 -4.48
CA SER A 85 7.20 12.29 -3.67
C SER A 85 5.83 12.39 -2.99
N VAL A 86 4.76 11.87 -3.62
CA VAL A 86 3.43 11.77 -2.99
C VAL A 86 3.48 10.84 -1.78
N LEU A 87 4.11 9.67 -1.93
CA LEU A 87 4.25 8.71 -0.84
C LEU A 87 5.14 9.26 0.29
N PHE A 88 6.23 9.95 -0.05
CA PHE A 88 7.06 10.66 0.93
C PHE A 88 6.30 11.79 1.64
N ALA A 89 5.48 12.56 0.92
CA ALA A 89 4.63 13.58 1.53
C ALA A 89 3.62 12.96 2.50
N PHE A 90 3.02 11.83 2.11
CA PHE A 90 2.09 11.08 2.96
C PHE A 90 2.75 10.55 4.23
N MET A 91 3.97 10.05 4.09
CA MET A 91 4.82 9.62 5.19
C MET A 91 5.19 10.78 6.13
N GLY A 92 5.47 11.97 5.57
CA GLY A 92 5.66 13.19 6.34
C GLY A 92 4.42 13.62 7.12
N VAL A 93 3.23 13.51 6.51
CA VAL A 93 1.95 13.74 7.21
C VAL A 93 1.75 12.76 8.36
N PHE A 94 2.10 11.48 8.17
CA PHE A 94 2.03 10.48 9.23
C PHE A 94 2.99 10.76 10.39
N ALA A 95 4.24 11.12 10.08
CA ALA A 95 5.22 11.50 11.09
C ALA A 95 4.75 12.74 11.87
N TRP A 96 4.25 13.75 11.16
CA TRP A 96 3.71 14.95 11.78
C TRP A 96 2.54 14.65 12.72
N ILE A 97 1.58 13.83 12.31
CA ILE A 97 0.43 13.44 13.14
C ILE A 97 0.86 12.57 14.32
N ALA A 98 1.85 11.70 14.13
CA ALA A 98 2.38 10.81 15.17
C ALA A 98 3.07 11.58 16.31
N GLU A 99 3.78 12.65 15.99
CA GLU A 99 4.53 13.48 16.96
C GLU A 99 3.72 14.66 17.50
N MET A 100 2.59 14.99 16.87
CA MET A 100 1.72 16.11 17.26
C MET A 100 1.27 16.00 18.72
N LYS A 101 1.53 17.07 19.49
CA LYS A 101 1.11 17.18 20.88
C LYS A 101 -0.41 17.25 21.00
N GLN A 102 -0.94 16.96 22.19
CA GLN A 102 -2.39 16.99 22.42
C GLN A 102 -2.96 18.42 22.40
N GLU A 103 -2.18 19.40 22.83
CA GLU A 103 -2.53 20.83 22.75
C GLU A 103 -2.74 21.26 21.29
N ASP A 104 -1.78 20.96 20.41
CA ASP A 104 -1.85 21.27 18.99
C ASP A 104 -3.01 20.55 18.30
N TYR A 105 -3.26 19.29 18.69
CA TYR A 105 -4.39 18.51 18.20
C TYR A 105 -5.74 19.14 18.55
N ALA A 106 -5.87 19.68 19.76
CA ALA A 106 -7.07 20.36 20.24
C ALA A 106 -7.30 21.72 19.56
N LEU A 107 -6.26 22.31 18.94
CA LEU A 107 -6.36 23.53 18.15
C LEU A 107 -6.75 23.28 16.69
N LEU A 108 -6.70 22.03 16.21
CA LEU A 108 -7.07 21.71 14.83
C LEU A 108 -8.56 22.00 14.58
N PRO A 109 -8.92 22.53 13.39
CA PRO A 109 -10.30 22.64 12.96
C PRO A 109 -11.03 21.29 13.05
N GLY A 110 -12.31 21.30 13.47
CA GLY A 110 -13.07 20.07 13.70
C GLY A 110 -13.11 19.13 12.50
N PHE A 111 -13.11 19.66 11.28
CA PHE A 111 -13.01 18.87 10.05
C PHE A 111 -11.68 18.11 9.93
N VAL A 112 -10.56 18.79 10.19
CA VAL A 112 -9.21 18.19 10.14
C VAL A 112 -9.08 17.14 11.25
N ARG A 113 -9.55 17.45 12.45
CA ARG A 113 -9.60 16.51 13.58
C ARG A 113 -10.35 15.24 13.22
N GLY A 114 -11.55 15.39 12.65
CA GLY A 114 -12.35 14.24 12.21
C GLY A 114 -11.66 13.38 11.16
N LYS A 115 -10.83 13.96 10.26
CA LYS A 115 -10.01 13.19 9.31
C LYS A 115 -8.89 12.43 10.02
N VAL A 116 -8.18 13.08 10.93
CA VAL A 116 -7.12 12.44 11.73
C VAL A 116 -7.69 11.28 12.54
N ASP A 117 -8.83 11.46 13.20
CA ASP A 117 -9.50 10.40 13.95
C ASP A 117 -9.85 9.19 13.07
N ARG A 118 -10.45 9.42 11.89
CA ARG A 118 -10.77 8.34 10.93
C ARG A 118 -9.52 7.59 10.47
N MET A 119 -8.44 8.33 10.20
CA MET A 119 -7.17 7.76 9.78
C MET A 119 -6.54 6.90 10.88
N VAL A 120 -6.55 7.38 12.13
CA VAL A 120 -6.04 6.63 13.30
C VAL A 120 -6.86 5.36 13.53
N VAL A 121 -8.19 5.44 13.43
CA VAL A 121 -9.08 4.27 13.58
C VAL A 121 -8.79 3.20 12.53
N ASN A 122 -8.50 3.60 11.29
CA ASN A 122 -8.19 2.63 10.23
C ASN A 122 -6.79 2.06 10.31
N MET A 123 -5.81 2.88 10.66
CA MET A 123 -4.40 2.51 10.50
C MET A 123 -3.79 1.97 11.80
N CYS A 124 -4.24 2.43 12.96
CA CYS A 124 -3.65 2.10 14.26
C CYS A 124 -4.36 0.92 14.95
N ARG A 125 -3.61 0.03 15.59
CA ARG A 125 -4.09 -1.12 16.36
C ARG A 125 -4.54 -0.70 17.74
N SER A 126 -3.75 0.13 18.41
CA SER A 126 -4.07 0.64 19.75
C SER A 126 -4.91 1.92 19.73
N GLY A 127 -5.13 2.51 18.55
CA GLY A 127 -5.70 3.86 18.42
C GLY A 127 -4.70 4.97 18.78
N SER A 128 -3.42 4.64 19.02
CA SER A 128 -2.38 5.63 19.24
C SER A 128 -1.87 6.22 17.92
N ARG A 129 -1.86 7.56 17.81
CA ARG A 129 -1.27 8.29 16.67
C ARG A 129 0.17 7.89 16.38
N ARG A 130 0.94 7.52 17.41
CA ARG A 130 2.35 7.12 17.27
C ARG A 130 2.55 5.87 16.43
N GLU A 131 1.55 4.99 16.36
CA GLU A 131 1.65 3.79 15.51
C GLU A 131 1.68 4.12 14.02
N LEU A 132 1.21 5.29 13.60
CA LEU A 132 1.29 5.74 12.20
C LEU A 132 2.75 5.81 11.71
N ALA A 133 3.68 6.16 12.59
CA ALA A 133 5.11 6.25 12.31
C ALA A 133 5.84 4.89 12.43
N THR A 134 5.12 3.76 12.48
CA THR A 134 5.72 2.43 12.58
C THR A 134 5.49 1.62 11.31
N GLY A 135 4.66 0.57 11.34
CA GLY A 135 4.44 -0.35 10.23
C GLY A 135 4.16 0.37 8.93
N THR A 136 3.12 1.22 8.90
CA THR A 136 2.69 1.95 7.70
C THR A 136 3.81 2.82 7.09
N TRP A 137 4.67 3.40 7.93
CA TRP A 137 5.83 4.18 7.50
C TRP A 137 6.85 3.30 6.75
N TYR A 138 7.24 2.16 7.32
CA TYR A 138 8.18 1.23 6.68
C TYR A 138 7.67 0.71 5.35
N TYR A 139 6.38 0.36 5.25
CA TYR A 139 5.78 -0.06 3.96
C TYR A 139 5.84 1.05 2.93
N SER A 140 5.43 2.27 3.31
CA SER A 140 5.43 3.43 2.39
C SER A 140 6.84 3.74 1.88
N TYR A 141 7.85 3.62 2.76
CA TYR A 141 9.25 3.81 2.39
C TYR A 141 9.75 2.77 1.38
N ILE A 142 9.51 1.48 1.64
CA ILE A 142 9.96 0.39 0.75
C ILE A 142 9.28 0.52 -0.63
N ILE A 143 7.98 0.84 -0.66
CA ILE A 143 7.25 1.04 -1.92
C ILE A 143 7.77 2.27 -2.66
N SER A 144 8.04 3.37 -1.97
CA SER A 144 8.63 4.57 -2.59
C SER A 144 9.96 4.26 -3.27
N LEU A 145 10.82 3.47 -2.62
CA LEU A 145 12.09 3.02 -3.19
C LEU A 145 11.88 2.07 -4.37
N ALA A 146 10.96 1.11 -4.25
CA ALA A 146 10.66 0.16 -5.33
C ALA A 146 10.16 0.87 -6.59
N ILE A 147 9.33 1.91 -6.44
CA ILE A 147 8.85 2.73 -7.55
C ILE A 147 10.00 3.50 -8.21
N VAL A 148 10.91 4.12 -7.45
CA VAL A 148 12.05 4.84 -8.03
C VAL A 148 12.99 3.90 -8.77
N LEU A 149 13.36 2.79 -8.13
CA LEU A 149 14.42 1.89 -8.61
C LEU A 149 13.92 0.90 -9.66
N PHE A 150 12.70 0.39 -9.52
CA PHE A 150 12.20 -0.77 -10.26
C PHE A 150 10.93 -0.51 -11.06
N TRP A 151 10.53 0.75 -11.30
CA TRP A 151 9.30 1.16 -12.00
C TRP A 151 8.76 0.19 -13.08
N THR A 152 9.53 -0.03 -14.16
CA THR A 152 9.17 -0.90 -15.31
C THR A 152 9.65 -2.34 -15.16
N SER A 153 10.38 -2.64 -14.09
CA SER A 153 10.94 -3.96 -13.86
C SER A 153 9.87 -4.91 -13.32
N PRO A 154 9.88 -6.19 -13.72
CA PRO A 154 9.00 -7.20 -13.13
C PRO A 154 9.21 -7.33 -11.61
N VAL A 155 10.36 -6.88 -11.08
CA VAL A 155 10.61 -6.77 -9.64
C VAL A 155 9.55 -5.93 -8.94
N ASN A 156 9.06 -4.85 -9.56
CA ASN A 156 8.02 -4.01 -8.97
C ASN A 156 6.70 -4.76 -8.82
N ALA A 157 6.32 -5.58 -9.81
CA ALA A 157 5.15 -6.46 -9.70
C ALA A 157 5.27 -7.45 -8.54
N VAL A 158 6.47 -8.01 -8.32
CA VAL A 158 6.76 -8.90 -7.19
C VAL A 158 6.67 -8.17 -5.85
N VAL A 159 7.22 -6.96 -5.76
CA VAL A 159 7.18 -6.14 -4.55
C VAL A 159 5.74 -5.78 -4.17
N PHE A 160 4.95 -5.28 -5.12
CA PHE A 160 3.54 -4.95 -4.88
C PHE A 160 2.70 -6.18 -4.53
N GLY A 161 2.88 -7.28 -5.27
CA GLY A 161 2.19 -8.53 -5.01
C GLY A 161 2.48 -9.07 -3.61
N SER A 162 3.75 -9.05 -3.20
CA SER A 162 4.18 -9.57 -1.89
C SER A 162 3.76 -8.67 -0.74
N LEU A 163 4.02 -7.37 -0.83
CA LEU A 163 3.82 -6.43 0.27
C LEU A 163 2.36 -6.11 0.51
N PHE A 164 1.51 -6.02 -0.53
CA PHE A 164 0.12 -5.61 -0.36
C PHE A 164 -0.84 -6.79 -0.35
N VAL A 165 -0.79 -7.65 -1.38
CA VAL A 165 -1.73 -8.77 -1.52
C VAL A 165 -1.29 -9.96 -0.66
N GLY A 166 -0.01 -10.33 -0.74
CA GLY A 166 0.64 -11.36 0.05
C GLY A 166 0.41 -11.18 1.54
N ASP A 167 0.97 -10.11 2.09
CA ASP A 167 0.88 -9.78 3.51
C ASP A 167 -0.57 -9.52 3.97
N GLY A 168 -1.36 -8.83 3.15
CA GLY A 168 -2.76 -8.53 3.47
C GLY A 168 -3.64 -9.78 3.63
N LEU A 169 -3.38 -10.82 2.84
CA LEU A 169 -4.14 -12.09 2.86
C LEU A 169 -3.51 -13.18 3.75
N ALA A 170 -2.24 -13.06 4.14
CA ALA A 170 -1.55 -14.04 4.99
C ALA A 170 -2.25 -14.25 6.34
N ASP A 171 -2.61 -13.16 7.04
CA ASP A 171 -3.25 -13.26 8.36
C ASP A 171 -4.70 -13.79 8.28
N PRO A 172 -5.59 -13.34 7.36
CA PRO A 172 -6.89 -13.98 7.15
C PRO A 172 -6.77 -15.49 6.84
N ILE A 173 -5.92 -15.89 5.90
CA ILE A 173 -5.74 -17.31 5.54
C ILE A 173 -5.21 -18.10 6.73
N GLY A 174 -4.20 -17.56 7.42
CA GLY A 174 -3.60 -18.17 8.60
C GLY A 174 -4.59 -18.38 9.75
N ARG A 175 -5.51 -17.44 9.99
CA ARG A 175 -6.55 -17.58 11.03
C ARG A 175 -7.63 -18.58 10.62
N THR A 176 -8.12 -18.51 9.40
CA THR A 176 -9.20 -19.38 8.92
C THR A 176 -8.73 -20.84 8.83
N LEU A 177 -7.57 -21.08 8.20
CA LEU A 177 -7.04 -22.43 8.07
C LEU A 177 -6.38 -22.92 9.37
N GLY A 178 -5.66 -22.06 10.10
CA GLY A 178 -5.05 -22.43 11.36
C GLY A 178 -6.05 -22.77 12.46
N GLY A 179 -7.25 -22.15 12.44
CA GLY A 179 -8.35 -22.48 13.34
C GLY A 179 -8.92 -23.88 13.08
N LEU A 180 -8.96 -24.34 11.83
CA LEU A 180 -9.43 -25.69 11.45
C LEU A 180 -8.51 -26.80 11.97
N PHE A 181 -7.20 -26.53 12.07
CA PHE A 181 -6.21 -27.50 12.55
C PHE A 181 -5.90 -27.40 14.04
N LYS A 182 -6.58 -26.49 14.78
CA LYS A 182 -6.37 -26.33 16.22
C LYS A 182 -7.04 -27.47 16.98
N ARG A 183 -6.25 -28.37 17.59
CA ARG A 183 -6.75 -29.36 18.54
C ARG A 183 -6.99 -28.72 19.92
N PRO A 184 -8.01 -29.15 20.69
CA PRO A 184 -8.22 -28.69 22.05
C PRO A 184 -7.05 -29.16 22.94
N GLY A 185 -6.30 -28.23 23.54
CA GLY A 185 -5.19 -28.53 24.46
C GLY A 185 -3.79 -28.13 23.98
N ASP A 186 -3.62 -27.76 22.71
CA ASP A 186 -2.33 -27.27 22.18
C ASP A 186 -2.26 -25.74 22.24
N ASP A 187 -1.32 -25.19 23.03
CA ASP A 187 -1.05 -23.74 23.12
C ASP A 187 -0.43 -23.17 21.83
N LEU A 188 0.37 -23.98 21.13
CA LEU A 188 0.76 -23.77 19.74
C LEU A 188 0.04 -24.83 18.91
N GLY A 189 -0.97 -24.45 18.12
CA GLY A 189 -1.56 -25.38 17.16
C GLY A 189 -0.47 -26.03 16.28
N PRO A 190 -0.67 -27.25 15.73
CA PRO A 190 0.36 -28.14 15.19
C PRO A 190 1.18 -27.58 14.01
N LEU A 191 0.87 -26.37 13.53
CA LEU A 191 1.45 -25.72 12.36
C LEU A 191 1.95 -24.30 12.68
N GLN A 192 2.10 -23.92 13.95
CA GLN A 192 2.70 -22.65 14.34
C GLN A 192 4.19 -22.79 14.61
N TYR A 193 4.98 -21.84 14.15
CA TYR A 193 6.43 -21.78 14.38
C TYR A 193 6.82 -20.35 14.75
N ARG A 194 7.86 -20.19 15.57
CA ARG A 194 8.36 -18.88 15.96
C ARG A 194 9.50 -18.46 15.05
N VAL A 195 9.37 -17.30 14.43
CA VAL A 195 10.44 -16.69 13.64
C VAL A 195 11.13 -15.64 14.51
N LEU A 196 12.46 -15.69 14.55
CA LEU A 196 13.27 -14.71 15.27
C LEU A 196 12.93 -13.30 14.76
N GLY A 197 12.51 -12.40 15.66
CA GLY A 197 12.14 -11.01 15.32
C GLY A 197 10.74 -10.81 14.74
N PHE A 198 10.02 -11.86 14.31
CA PHE A 198 8.69 -11.74 13.70
C PHE A 198 7.56 -12.45 14.47
N GLY A 199 7.87 -13.06 15.61
CA GLY A 199 6.88 -13.68 16.50
C GLY A 199 6.39 -15.04 16.03
N THR A 200 5.23 -15.46 16.51
CA THR A 200 4.59 -16.73 16.11
C THR A 200 3.91 -16.57 14.74
N LYS A 201 4.31 -17.40 13.80
CA LYS A 201 3.77 -17.50 12.44
C LYS A 201 3.09 -18.84 12.26
N SER A 202 2.20 -18.94 11.28
CA SER A 202 1.48 -20.17 10.96
C SER A 202 1.86 -20.65 9.57
N LEU A 203 2.06 -21.95 9.40
CA LEU A 203 2.34 -22.56 8.10
C LEU A 203 1.23 -22.26 7.08
N PRO A 204 -0.07 -22.33 7.41
CA PRO A 204 -1.13 -21.92 6.48
C PRO A 204 -1.04 -20.44 6.09
N GLY A 205 -0.66 -19.56 7.03
CA GLY A 205 -0.46 -18.13 6.74
C GLY A 205 0.73 -17.87 5.84
N SER A 206 1.84 -18.59 6.03
CA SER A 206 3.04 -18.47 5.19
C SER A 206 2.85 -19.07 3.80
N LEU A 207 2.14 -20.19 3.70
CA LEU A 207 1.72 -20.76 2.41
C LEU A 207 0.75 -19.80 1.71
N GLY A 208 -0.21 -19.26 2.45
CA GLY A 208 -1.12 -18.22 1.98
C GLY A 208 -0.37 -17.03 1.41
N PHE A 209 0.56 -16.46 2.18
CA PHE A 209 1.45 -15.40 1.75
C PHE A 209 2.15 -15.74 0.44
N PHE A 210 2.81 -16.91 0.36
CA PHE A 210 3.56 -17.29 -0.83
C PHE A 210 2.66 -17.42 -2.07
N LEU A 211 1.53 -18.12 -1.96
CA LEU A 211 0.62 -18.34 -3.06
C LEU A 211 -0.03 -17.03 -3.53
N THR A 212 -0.56 -16.23 -2.62
CA THR A 212 -1.21 -14.97 -2.97
C THR A 212 -0.20 -13.96 -3.53
N SER A 213 1.02 -13.92 -3.00
CA SER A 213 2.12 -13.12 -3.56
C SER A 213 2.46 -13.56 -4.97
N TYR A 214 2.64 -14.87 -5.21
CA TYR A 214 3.00 -15.41 -6.52
C TYR A 214 1.93 -15.10 -7.58
N PHE A 215 0.67 -15.42 -7.32
CA PHE A 215 -0.41 -15.19 -8.29
C PHE A 215 -0.69 -13.71 -8.52
N SER A 216 -0.66 -12.87 -7.48
CA SER A 216 -0.84 -11.42 -7.66
C SER A 216 0.33 -10.80 -8.42
N SER A 217 1.57 -11.22 -8.15
CA SER A 217 2.74 -10.76 -8.90
C SER A 217 2.65 -11.13 -10.38
N LEU A 218 2.19 -12.34 -10.70
CA LEU A 218 1.95 -12.77 -12.08
C LEU A 218 0.83 -11.94 -12.74
N ALA A 219 -0.26 -11.67 -12.01
CA ALA A 219 -1.35 -10.85 -12.51
C ALA A 219 -0.87 -9.41 -12.81
N PHE A 220 -0.11 -8.80 -11.91
CA PHE A 220 0.47 -7.47 -12.15
C PHE A 220 1.48 -7.47 -13.30
N ALA A 221 2.34 -8.48 -13.40
CA ALA A 221 3.29 -8.60 -14.50
C ALA A 221 2.57 -8.72 -15.86
N ARG A 222 1.51 -9.55 -15.93
CA ARG A 222 0.66 -9.69 -17.12
C ARG A 222 -0.04 -8.37 -17.46
N PHE A 223 -0.57 -7.67 -16.46
CA PHE A 223 -1.22 -6.38 -16.64
C PHE A 223 -0.24 -5.33 -17.21
N TYR A 224 0.98 -5.23 -16.67
CA TYR A 224 1.97 -4.29 -17.18
C TYR A 224 2.51 -4.66 -18.57
N GLN A 225 2.48 -5.94 -18.95
CA GLN A 225 2.84 -6.38 -20.31
C GLN A 225 1.77 -6.08 -21.36
N SER A 226 0.50 -5.94 -20.95
CA SER A 226 -0.61 -5.65 -21.86
C SER A 226 -0.80 -4.15 -22.17
N GLN A 227 0.01 -3.28 -21.55
CA GLN A 227 -0.02 -1.82 -21.70
C GLN A 227 1.10 -1.37 -22.64
#